data_AF-A0A967H097-F1
#
_entry.id   AF-A0A967H097-F1
#
_cell.length_a   1.000
_cell.length_b   1.000
_cell.length_c   1.000
_cell.angle_alpha   90.00
_cell.angle_beta   90.00
_cell.angle_gamma   90.00
#
_symmetry.space_group_name_H-M   'P 1'
#
loop_
_entity.id
_entity.type
_entity.pdbx_description
1 polymer ?
#
loop_
_entity_poly.entity_id
_entity_poly.type
_entity_poly.pdbx_seq_one_letter_code
_entity_poly.pdbx_strand_id
1 'polypeptide(L)'
;MEGRSVHSFCMCPGGFIVPCATANDEVVVNGMSLSRRDSPYANSGIVVGVEPRDTAPWQARHGALAGVALQGELEHAAKQAGGGGQGAPAQRLLDFIERRESAELPPTSYLPGVRPALLDELVPEFLAMRLRKGLRHFGRF
;
A
#
# COMPACT_ATOMS: atom_id res chain seq x y z
N MET A 1 18.77 3.94 7.44
CA MET A 1 17.47 3.32 7.78
C MET A 1 17.63 2.64 9.13
N GLU A 2 16.65 2.68 10.03
CA GLU A 2 16.69 2.06 11.38
C GLU A 2 16.69 0.51 11.31
N GLY A 3 17.63 -0.08 10.58
CA GLY A 3 17.74 -1.54 10.40
C GLY A 3 16.61 -2.20 9.61
N ARG A 4 15.70 -1.44 8.98
CA ARG A 4 14.60 -1.97 8.14
C ARG A 4 14.83 -1.70 6.68
N SER A 5 14.73 -2.74 5.84
CA SER A 5 14.78 -2.60 4.39
C SER A 5 13.40 -2.22 3.84
N VAL A 6 13.40 -1.29 2.89
CA VAL A 6 12.30 -1.09 1.95
C VAL A 6 12.72 -1.75 0.64
N HIS A 7 11.86 -2.59 0.08
CA HIS A 7 12.18 -3.35 -1.12
C HIS A 7 10.96 -3.51 -2.02
N SER A 8 11.22 -3.78 -3.29
CA SER A 8 10.17 -4.17 -4.23
C SER A 8 9.86 -5.66 -4.06
N PHE A 9 8.59 -6.01 -4.15
CA PHE A 9 8.06 -7.35 -4.01
C PHE A 9 7.04 -7.62 -5.13
N CYS A 10 7.00 -8.87 -5.61
CA CYS A 10 6.06 -9.32 -6.66
C CYS A 10 6.06 -8.40 -7.91
N MET A 11 7.25 -8.17 -8.49
CA MET A 11 7.36 -7.33 -9.67
C MET A 11 6.68 -8.00 -10.88
N CYS A 12 5.76 -7.26 -11.51
CA CYS A 12 4.86 -7.68 -12.58
C CYS A 12 5.07 -6.80 -13.83
N PRO A 13 5.96 -7.19 -14.76
CA PRO A 13 6.13 -6.47 -16.03
C PRO A 13 4.92 -6.65 -16.93
N GLY A 14 4.44 -5.56 -17.53
CA GLY A 14 3.25 -5.60 -18.38
C GLY A 14 2.06 -6.22 -17.67
N GLY A 15 1.87 -5.79 -16.42
CA GLY A 15 0.96 -6.41 -15.46
C GLY A 15 -0.25 -5.54 -15.11
N PHE A 16 -1.00 -6.04 -14.14
CA PHE A 16 -2.20 -5.43 -13.60
C PHE A 16 -2.15 -5.42 -12.08
N ILE A 17 -2.65 -4.36 -11.47
CA ILE A 17 -3.01 -4.35 -10.05
C ILE A 17 -4.40 -5.00 -9.95
N VAL A 18 -4.56 -5.95 -9.04
CA VAL A 18 -5.79 -6.74 -8.89
C VAL A 18 -6.34 -6.70 -7.47
N PRO A 19 -7.68 -6.72 -7.30
CA PRO A 19 -8.30 -6.83 -5.99
C PRO A 19 -8.06 -8.22 -5.41
N CYS A 20 -7.67 -8.29 -4.14
CA CYS A 20 -7.36 -9.54 -3.43
C CYS A 20 -7.98 -9.56 -2.02
N ALA A 21 -8.99 -8.74 -1.76
CA ALA A 21 -9.67 -8.72 -0.47
C ALA A 21 -10.39 -10.05 -0.24
N THR A 22 -10.35 -10.53 1.01
CA THR A 22 -11.01 -11.78 1.41
C THR A 22 -12.29 -11.55 2.21
N ALA A 23 -12.48 -10.35 2.76
CA ALA A 23 -13.75 -9.92 3.36
C ALA A 23 -14.35 -8.70 2.65
N ASN A 24 -15.65 -8.49 2.86
CA ASN A 24 -16.43 -7.45 2.18
C ASN A 24 -16.07 -6.03 2.62
N ASP A 25 -15.59 -5.87 3.85
CA ASP A 25 -15.24 -4.62 4.50
C ASP A 25 -13.75 -4.24 4.31
N GLU A 26 -13.03 -4.98 3.48
CA GLU A 26 -11.60 -4.81 3.23
C GLU A 26 -11.30 -4.35 1.81
N VAL A 27 -10.16 -3.66 1.65
CA VAL A 27 -9.49 -3.49 0.36
C VAL A 27 -8.07 -4.01 0.48
N VAL A 28 -7.75 -4.99 -0.36
CA VAL A 28 -6.42 -5.57 -0.50
C VAL A 28 -6.08 -5.57 -1.98
N VAL A 29 -4.84 -5.22 -2.32
CA VAL A 29 -4.33 -5.21 -3.69
C VAL A 29 -3.12 -6.12 -3.85
N ASN A 30 -2.96 -6.72 -5.02
CA ASN A 30 -1.74 -7.44 -5.40
C ASN A 30 -1.42 -7.20 -6.89
N GLY A 31 -0.29 -7.72 -7.37
CA GLY A 31 0.12 -7.67 -8.77
C GLY A 31 -0.07 -9.02 -9.46
N MET A 32 -0.44 -8.98 -10.74
CA MET A 32 -0.35 -10.13 -11.65
C MET A 32 0.12 -9.72 -13.03
N SER A 33 0.49 -10.68 -13.88
CA SER A 33 0.76 -10.45 -15.30
C SER A 33 0.21 -11.60 -16.14
N LEU A 34 -0.27 -11.30 -17.34
CA LEU A 34 -0.54 -12.33 -18.35
C LEU A 34 0.78 -12.85 -18.91
N SER A 35 0.77 -14.04 -19.52
CA SER A 35 1.96 -14.65 -20.11
C SER A 35 2.69 -13.71 -21.09
N ARG A 36 1.91 -12.94 -21.88
CA ARG A 36 2.44 -12.00 -22.88
C ARG A 36 3.12 -10.76 -22.29
N ARG A 37 2.79 -10.36 -21.06
CA ARG A 37 3.37 -9.19 -20.36
C ARG A 37 3.35 -7.90 -21.22
N ASP A 38 2.24 -7.66 -21.91
CA ASP A 38 2.09 -6.58 -22.90
C ASP A 38 1.09 -5.48 -22.49
N SER A 39 0.68 -5.44 -21.22
CA SER A 39 -0.01 -4.25 -20.66
C SER A 39 0.94 -3.05 -20.63
N PRO A 40 0.43 -1.81 -20.79
CA PRO A 40 1.24 -0.60 -20.73
C PRO A 40 1.81 -0.29 -19.33
N TYR A 41 1.42 -1.06 -18.31
CA TYR A 41 1.80 -0.83 -16.92
C TYR A 41 2.82 -1.84 -16.42
N ALA A 42 3.78 -1.39 -15.62
CA ALA A 42 4.59 -2.23 -14.75
C ALA A 42 4.22 -1.92 -13.29
N ASN A 43 4.07 -2.95 -12.46
CA ASN A 43 3.75 -2.77 -11.04
C ASN A 43 4.58 -3.68 -10.14
N SER A 44 4.73 -3.27 -8.89
CA SER A 44 5.33 -4.04 -7.81
C SER A 44 4.85 -3.48 -6.49
N GLY A 45 4.73 -4.32 -5.45
CA GLY A 45 4.55 -3.83 -4.09
C GLY A 45 5.84 -3.21 -3.58
N ILE A 46 5.80 -1.97 -3.09
CA ILE A 46 6.91 -1.39 -2.33
C ILE A 46 6.59 -1.58 -0.86
N VAL A 47 7.32 -2.48 -0.22
CA VAL A 47 6.97 -3.01 1.10
C VAL A 47 8.06 -2.70 2.13
N VAL A 48 7.65 -2.64 3.38
CA VAL A 48 8.53 -2.49 4.54
C VAL A 48 8.23 -3.61 5.53
N GLY A 49 9.28 -4.21 6.09
CA GLY A 49 9.13 -5.26 7.10
C GLY A 49 8.51 -4.74 8.40
N VAL A 50 7.57 -5.51 8.94
CA VAL A 50 6.97 -5.33 10.27
C VAL A 50 7.41 -6.51 11.14
N GLU A 51 7.91 -6.24 12.34
CA GLU A 51 8.21 -7.29 13.32
C GLU A 51 7.27 -7.20 14.53
N PRO A 52 7.23 -8.25 15.39
CA PRO A 52 6.37 -8.23 16.57
C PRO A 52 6.51 -6.97 17.45
N ARG A 53 7.71 -6.37 17.54
CA ARG A 53 7.90 -5.13 18.30
C ARG A 53 7.19 -3.91 17.70
N ASP A 54 7.02 -3.88 16.37
CA ASP A 54 6.34 -2.79 15.67
C ASP A 54 4.81 -2.86 15.91
N THR A 55 4.29 -4.01 16.39
CA THR A 55 2.86 -4.21 16.71
C THR A 55 2.55 -4.07 18.21
N ALA A 56 3.48 -3.53 19.01
CA ALA A 56 3.29 -3.33 20.45
C ALA A 56 1.97 -2.65 20.84
N PRO A 57 1.45 -1.62 20.12
CA PRO A 57 0.15 -1.02 20.44
C PRO A 57 -1.03 -2.00 20.38
N TRP A 58 -0.96 -3.05 19.57
CA TRP A 58 -2.02 -4.05 19.42
C TRP A 58 -1.84 -5.25 20.36
N GLN A 59 -0.65 -5.45 20.92
CA GLN A 59 -0.34 -6.63 21.75
C GLN A 59 -1.21 -6.71 23.00
N ALA A 60 -1.52 -5.57 23.64
CA ALA A 60 -2.33 -5.55 24.86
C ALA A 60 -3.73 -6.15 24.66
N ARG A 61 -4.31 -5.98 23.46
CA ARG A 61 -5.66 -6.47 23.13
C ARG A 61 -5.65 -7.79 22.36
N HIS A 62 -4.68 -7.99 21.48
CA HIS A 62 -4.69 -9.08 20.50
C HIS A 62 -3.60 -10.13 20.75
N GLY A 63 -2.67 -9.90 21.68
CA GLY A 63 -1.58 -10.83 22.03
C GLY A 63 -0.79 -11.26 20.79
N ALA A 64 -0.70 -12.58 20.57
CA ALA A 64 -0.01 -13.18 19.43
C ALA A 64 -0.60 -12.78 18.06
N LEU A 65 -1.85 -12.33 18.02
CA LEU A 65 -2.55 -11.92 16.80
C LEU A 65 -2.42 -10.42 16.50
N ALA A 66 -1.55 -9.69 17.20
CA ALA A 66 -1.34 -8.26 17.00
C ALA A 66 -1.01 -7.86 15.55
N GLY A 67 -0.28 -8.69 14.81
CA GLY A 67 0.00 -8.44 13.39
C GLY A 67 -1.23 -8.58 12.49
N VAL A 68 -2.11 -9.55 12.78
CA VAL A 68 -3.38 -9.73 12.06
C VAL A 68 -4.32 -8.56 12.36
N ALA A 69 -4.33 -8.07 13.60
CA ALA A 69 -5.12 -6.89 13.97
C ALA A 69 -4.66 -5.63 13.21
N LEU A 70 -3.34 -5.37 13.16
CA LEU A 70 -2.79 -4.29 12.35
C LEU A 70 -3.16 -4.45 10.87
N GLN A 71 -3.05 -5.66 10.31
CA GLN A 71 -3.42 -5.93 8.93
C GLN A 71 -4.89 -5.56 8.65
N GLY A 72 -5.82 -6.09 9.46
CA GLY A 72 -7.25 -5.81 9.28
C GLY A 72 -7.58 -4.32 9.43
N GLU A 73 -6.95 -3.61 10.38
CA GLU A 73 -7.12 -2.16 10.52
C GLU A 73 -6.72 -1.39 9.26
N LEU A 74 -5.59 -1.77 8.63
CA LEU A 74 -5.13 -1.14 7.40
C LEU A 74 -6.08 -1.44 6.22
N GLU A 75 -6.56 -2.67 6.12
CA GLU A 75 -7.48 -3.10 5.06
C GLU A 75 -8.85 -2.42 5.16
N HIS A 76 -9.37 -2.24 6.38
CA HIS A 76 -10.58 -1.47 6.66
C HIS A 76 -10.38 0.03 6.43
N ALA A 77 -9.25 0.59 6.87
CA ALA A 77 -8.93 2.00 6.60
C ALA A 77 -8.85 2.27 5.09
N ALA A 78 -8.23 1.36 4.34
CA ALA A 78 -8.16 1.45 2.88
C ALA A 78 -9.54 1.37 2.23
N LYS A 79 -10.43 0.49 2.71
CA LYS A 79 -11.83 0.42 2.28
C LYS A 79 -12.56 1.75 2.43
N GLN A 80 -12.44 2.38 3.60
CA GLN A 80 -13.11 3.65 3.89
C GLN A 80 -12.55 4.78 2.99
N ALA A 81 -11.23 4.90 2.92
CA ALA A 81 -10.57 5.90 2.09
C ALA A 81 -10.81 5.69 0.58
N GLY A 82 -10.99 4.43 0.16
CA GLY A 82 -11.37 4.05 -1.20
C GLY A 82 -12.84 4.31 -1.57
N GLY A 83 -13.65 4.81 -0.62
CA GLY A 83 -15.06 5.15 -0.83
C GLY A 83 -16.06 4.03 -0.55
N GLY A 84 -15.69 3.01 0.24
CA GLY A 84 -16.60 1.95 0.69
C GLY A 84 -16.91 0.86 -0.34
N GLY A 85 -16.46 1.00 -1.59
CA GLY A 85 -16.54 -0.02 -2.64
C GLY A 85 -15.30 -0.92 -2.69
N GLN A 86 -14.91 -1.40 -3.86
CA GLN A 86 -13.59 -2.02 -4.07
C GLN A 86 -12.56 -1.05 -4.65
N GLY A 87 -12.91 0.24 -4.75
CA GLY A 87 -11.95 1.28 -5.05
C GLY A 87 -10.84 1.34 -4.01
N ALA A 88 -9.61 1.59 -4.45
CA ALA A 88 -8.45 1.67 -3.56
C ALA A 88 -8.03 3.14 -3.33
N PRO A 89 -7.55 3.50 -2.13
CA PRO A 89 -6.93 4.80 -1.92
C PRO A 89 -5.62 4.87 -2.72
N ALA A 90 -5.35 6.01 -3.34
CA ALA A 90 -4.16 6.22 -4.12
C ALA A 90 -3.65 7.65 -4.01
N GLN A 91 -2.34 7.79 -4.26
CA GLN A 91 -1.63 9.06 -4.20
C GLN A 91 -0.47 8.99 -5.20
N ARG A 92 -0.14 10.11 -5.83
CA ARG A 92 1.05 10.20 -6.68
C ARG A 92 2.29 10.04 -5.81
N LEU A 93 3.32 9.41 -6.37
CA LEU A 93 4.55 9.09 -5.66
C LEU A 93 5.21 10.32 -5.02
N LEU A 94 5.37 11.41 -5.79
CA LEU A 94 6.01 12.64 -5.31
C LEU A 94 5.18 13.31 -4.22
N ASP A 95 3.86 13.33 -4.39
CA ASP A 95 2.93 13.88 -3.41
C ASP A 95 2.98 13.11 -2.08
N PHE A 96 3.09 11.77 -2.12
CA PHE A 96 3.27 10.95 -0.92
C PHE A 96 4.60 11.26 -0.21
N ILE A 97 5.69 11.40 -0.97
CA ILE A 97 7.01 11.75 -0.44
C ILE A 97 7.00 13.14 0.26
N GLU A 98 6.25 14.08 -0.30
CA GLU A 98 6.11 15.47 0.16
C GLU A 98 4.94 15.68 1.13
N ARG A 99 4.15 14.64 1.41
CA ARG A 99 2.99 14.66 2.31
C ARG A 99 1.91 15.65 1.86
N ARG A 100 1.55 15.62 0.58
CA ARG A 100 0.53 16.49 -0.03
C ARG A 100 -0.56 15.65 -0.70
N GLU A 101 -1.79 16.16 -0.77
CA GLU A 101 -2.85 15.45 -1.48
C GLU A 101 -2.65 15.54 -3.00
N SER A 102 -2.99 14.47 -3.72
CA SER A 102 -2.95 14.47 -5.18
C SER A 102 -4.22 15.07 -5.75
N ALA A 103 -4.09 16.20 -6.44
CA ALA A 103 -5.21 16.84 -7.15
C ALA A 103 -5.82 15.93 -8.23
N GLU A 104 -4.96 15.17 -8.91
CA GLU A 104 -5.34 14.21 -9.96
C GLU A 104 -4.48 12.95 -9.85
N LEU A 105 -5.05 11.82 -10.27
CA LEU A 105 -4.36 10.53 -10.33
C LEU A 105 -4.14 10.11 -11.79
N PRO A 106 -2.97 9.54 -12.12
CA PRO A 106 -2.74 9.01 -13.46
C PRO A 106 -3.65 7.80 -13.73
N PRO A 107 -3.85 7.44 -15.01
CA PRO A 107 -4.49 6.18 -15.38
C PRO A 107 -3.83 4.99 -14.69
N THR A 108 -4.66 4.01 -14.30
CA THR A 108 -4.21 2.83 -13.55
C THR A 108 -4.74 1.55 -14.19
N SER A 109 -4.04 0.44 -13.96
CA SER A 109 -4.51 -0.90 -14.32
C SER A 109 -5.53 -1.47 -13.33
N TYR A 110 -5.73 -0.85 -12.16
CA TYR A 110 -6.66 -1.32 -11.14
C TYR A 110 -8.11 -1.04 -11.55
N LEU A 111 -8.79 -2.07 -12.06
CA LEU A 111 -10.13 -1.97 -12.65
C LEU A 111 -11.23 -1.43 -11.73
N PRO A 112 -11.28 -1.77 -10.42
CA PRO A 112 -12.28 -1.18 -9.52
C PRO A 112 -12.17 0.34 -9.35
N GLY A 113 -11.06 0.94 -9.81
CA GLY A 113 -10.81 2.37 -9.72
C GLY A 113 -10.06 2.77 -8.45
N VAL A 114 -9.53 3.99 -8.48
CA VAL A 114 -8.77 4.56 -7.37
C VAL A 114 -9.35 5.90 -6.96
N ARG A 115 -9.18 6.24 -5.68
CA ARG A 115 -9.61 7.52 -5.12
C ARG A 115 -8.42 8.25 -4.49
N PRO A 116 -8.25 9.56 -4.74
CA PRO A 116 -7.23 10.34 -4.03
C PRO A 116 -7.41 10.22 -2.52
N ALA A 117 -6.31 9.93 -1.82
CA ALA A 117 -6.26 9.91 -0.37
C ALA A 117 -4.83 10.18 0.12
N LEU A 118 -4.69 10.73 1.33
CA LEU A 118 -3.40 10.87 2.00
C LEU A 118 -3.00 9.51 2.59
N LEU A 119 -2.21 8.72 1.87
CA LEU A 119 -1.78 7.39 2.34
C LEU A 119 -0.96 7.48 3.63
N ASP A 120 -0.35 8.63 3.90
CA ASP A 120 0.34 8.97 5.16
C ASP A 120 -0.55 8.80 6.39
N GLU A 121 -1.85 9.09 6.25
CA GLU A 121 -2.82 9.04 7.34
C GLU A 121 -3.48 7.67 7.49
N LEU A 122 -3.32 6.78 6.51
CA LEU A 122 -3.94 5.45 6.49
C LEU A 122 -3.06 4.38 7.11
N VAL A 123 -1.76 4.65 7.29
CA VAL A 123 -0.80 3.71 7.88
C VAL A 123 -0.12 4.34 9.10
N PRO A 124 0.30 3.53 10.09
CA PRO A 124 1.15 4.03 11.17
C PRO A 124 2.36 4.82 10.67
N GLU A 125 2.68 5.94 11.36
CA GLU A 125 3.76 6.86 10.96
C GLU A 125 5.10 6.14 10.72
N PHE A 126 5.41 5.08 11.48
CA PHE A 126 6.64 4.32 11.28
C PHE A 126 6.71 3.64 9.89
N LEU A 127 5.57 3.18 9.35
CA LEU A 127 5.48 2.62 8.00
C LEU A 127 5.63 3.72 6.96
N ALA A 128 4.84 4.78 7.09
CA ALA A 128 4.85 5.91 6.14
C ALA A 128 6.26 6.53 6.06
N MET A 129 6.89 6.81 7.19
CA MET A 129 8.25 7.35 7.27
C MET A 129 9.28 6.45 6.58
N ARG A 130 9.24 5.14 6.84
CA ARG A 130 10.16 4.17 6.22
C ARG A 130 9.95 4.12 4.70
N LEU A 131 8.70 4.03 4.24
CA LEU A 131 8.34 4.04 2.82
C LEU A 131 8.83 5.32 2.14
N ARG A 132 8.54 6.51 2.68
CA ARG A 132 9.01 7.79 2.12
C ARG A 132 10.54 7.82 1.99
N LYS A 133 11.28 7.38 3.03
CA LYS A 133 12.75 7.30 2.97
C LYS A 133 13.24 6.30 1.91
N GLY A 134 12.60 5.13 1.80
CA GLY A 134 12.94 4.12 0.81
C GLY A 134 12.68 4.59 -0.63
N LEU A 135 11.55 5.25 -0.87
CA LEU A 135 11.17 5.77 -2.18
C LEU A 135 12.09 6.90 -2.66
N ARG A 136 12.52 7.80 -1.77
CA ARG A 136 13.56 8.80 -2.07
C ARG A 136 14.85 8.13 -2.54
N HIS A 137 15.26 7.07 -1.85
CA HIS A 137 16.46 6.33 -2.22
C HIS A 137 16.33 5.61 -3.58
N PHE A 138 15.18 4.97 -3.86
CA PHE A 138 14.94 4.32 -5.15
C PHE A 138 14.96 5.29 -6.32
N GLY A 139 14.30 6.43 -6.17
CA GLY A 139 14.24 7.46 -7.21
C GLY A 139 15.51 8.30 -7.34
N ARG A 140 16.47 8.16 -6.41
CA ARG A 140 17.65 9.03 -6.27
C ARG A 140 17.25 10.52 -6.20
N PHE A 141 16.14 10.81 -5.51
CA PHE A 141 15.66 12.16 -5.22
C PHE A 141 16.38 12.76 -4.01
#